data_AF-G2DAW9-F1
#
_entry.id   AF-G2DAW9-F1
#
_cell.length_a   1.000
_cell.length_b   1.000
_cell.length_c   1.000
_cell.angle_alpha   90.00
_cell.angle_beta   90.00
_cell.angle_gamma   90.00
#
_symmetry.space_group_name_H-M   'P 1'
#
loop_
_entity.id
_entity.type
_entity.pdbx_description
1 polymer ?
#
loop_
_entity_poly.entity_id
_entity_poly.type
_entity_poly.pdbx_seq_one_letter_code
_entity_poly.pdbx_strand_id
1 'polypeptide(L)'
;MVRALRNRGLSLQTFKKGPDYIDPIWLSSASGNACYNLDFYTQHRREITELFQQYSSGPQVTLVEGNKGLYDGMDLQGEDCNAAMAKLLGLPVILVINAKGITRGVAPLLLGYQAFDPDVKIAGVILNQVSGPRHEINCAGWLSTTPISPCLARWLLIRRW
;
A
#
# COMPACT_ATOMS: atom_id res chain seq x y z
N MET A 1 -8.49 -4.21 4.86
CA MET A 1 -7.36 -4.12 5.83
C MET A 1 -7.71 -3.24 7.02
N VAL A 2 -8.04 -1.96 6.81
CA VAL A 2 -8.39 -1.00 7.88
C VAL A 2 -9.38 -1.57 8.91
N ARG A 3 -10.56 -2.02 8.46
CA ARG A 3 -11.56 -2.63 9.35
C ARG A 3 -11.03 -3.84 10.12
N ALA A 4 -10.16 -4.65 9.53
CA ALA A 4 -9.58 -5.81 10.23
C ALA A 4 -8.61 -5.40 11.34
N LEU A 5 -7.82 -4.34 11.13
CA LEU A 5 -6.94 -3.78 12.16
C LEU A 5 -7.77 -3.13 13.29
N ARG A 6 -8.85 -2.41 12.93
CA ARG A 6 -9.78 -1.84 13.91
C ARG A 6 -10.43 -2.93 14.76
N ASN A 7 -10.90 -4.02 14.14
CA ASN A 7 -11.51 -5.15 14.86
C ASN A 7 -10.53 -5.85 15.81
N ARG A 8 -9.22 -5.65 15.63
CA ARG A 8 -8.18 -6.09 16.58
C ARG A 8 -7.92 -5.08 17.70
N GLY A 9 -8.73 -4.03 17.81
CA GLY A 9 -8.62 -3.00 18.84
C GLY A 9 -7.55 -1.93 18.57
N LEU A 10 -6.96 -1.89 17.37
CA LEU A 10 -5.95 -0.89 17.04
C LEU A 10 -6.59 0.46 16.66
N SER A 11 -6.08 1.55 17.23
CA SER A 11 -6.42 2.91 16.78
C SER A 11 -5.73 3.23 15.46
N LEU A 12 -6.49 3.79 14.52
CA LEU A 12 -6.06 3.98 13.13
C LEU A 12 -6.29 5.41 12.67
N GLN A 13 -5.32 6.00 11.99
CA GLN A 13 -5.53 7.17 11.14
C GLN A 13 -5.36 6.76 9.69
N THR A 14 -6.30 7.16 8.84
CA THR A 14 -6.27 6.86 7.41
C THR A 14 -6.09 8.14 6.62
N PHE A 15 -5.35 8.02 5.53
CA PHE A 15 -5.21 9.04 4.51
C PHE A 15 -5.45 8.41 3.15
N LYS A 16 -5.89 9.22 2.19
CA LYS A 16 -6.05 8.82 0.80
C LYS A 16 -5.16 9.68 -0.07
N LYS A 17 -4.37 9.07 -0.95
CA LYS A 17 -3.63 9.81 -1.98
C LYS A 17 -4.61 10.27 -3.07
N GLY A 18 -4.53 11.55 -3.41
CA GLY A 18 -5.33 12.19 -4.45
C GLY A 18 -6.55 12.95 -3.92
N PRO A 19 -7.17 13.81 -4.74
CA PRO A 19 -8.38 14.53 -4.38
C PRO A 19 -9.60 13.63 -4.60
N ASP A 20 -9.78 12.63 -3.72
CA ASP A 20 -10.91 11.70 -3.75
C ASP A 20 -11.98 12.11 -2.73
N TYR A 21 -13.22 11.70 -2.94
CA TYR A 21 -14.32 11.93 -1.99
C TYR A 21 -15.03 10.64 -1.57
N ILE A 22 -15.00 9.59 -2.39
CA ILE A 22 -15.68 8.32 -2.11
C ILE A 22 -14.81 7.47 -1.18
N ASP A 23 -13.54 7.29 -1.54
CA ASP A 23 -12.63 6.44 -0.79
C ASP A 23 -12.40 6.94 0.65
N PRO A 24 -12.23 8.26 0.92
CA PRO A 24 -12.15 8.77 2.28
C PRO A 24 -13.39 8.45 3.14
N ILE A 25 -14.59 8.43 2.55
CA ILE A 25 -15.82 8.08 3.29
C ILE A 25 -15.78 6.61 3.72
N TRP A 26 -15.39 5.71 2.82
CA TRP A 26 -15.26 4.28 3.14
C TRP A 26 -14.16 4.01 4.16
N LEU A 27 -13.00 4.66 3.99
CA LEU A 27 -11.90 4.58 4.93
C LEU A 27 -12.31 5.09 6.31
N SER A 28 -13.05 6.20 6.38
CA SER A 28 -13.53 6.77 7.64
C SER A 28 -14.49 5.81 8.35
N SER A 29 -15.42 5.22 7.60
CA SER A 29 -16.33 4.20 8.14
C SER A 29 -15.60 2.96 8.63
N ALA A 30 -14.55 2.53 7.90
CA ALA A 30 -13.75 1.36 8.26
C ALA A 30 -12.84 1.61 9.47
N SER A 31 -12.22 2.78 9.59
CA SER A 31 -11.28 3.13 10.67
C SER A 31 -12.00 3.62 11.93
N GLY A 32 -13.17 4.22 11.79
CA GLY A 32 -13.88 4.92 12.86
C GLY A 32 -13.37 6.34 13.13
N ASN A 33 -12.45 6.86 12.32
CA ASN A 33 -11.89 8.20 12.39
C ASN A 33 -12.00 8.90 11.04
N ALA A 34 -11.91 10.24 10.99
CA ALA A 34 -11.90 10.96 9.72
C ALA A 34 -10.69 10.53 8.85
N CYS A 35 -10.90 10.42 7.54
CA CYS A 35 -9.84 10.20 6.56
C CYS A 35 -9.52 11.51 5.84
N TYR A 36 -8.24 11.81 5.64
CA TYR A 36 -7.78 13.03 4.99
C TYR A 36 -7.11 12.74 3.65
N ASN A 37 -7.28 13.64 2.69
CA ASN A 37 -6.58 13.54 1.41
C ASN A 37 -5.15 14.08 1.52
N LEU A 38 -4.26 13.47 0.75
CA LEU A 38 -2.89 13.92 0.52
C LEU A 38 -2.67 13.98 -0.99
N ASP A 39 -2.49 15.17 -1.53
CA ASP A 39 -2.49 15.36 -2.98
C ASP A 39 -1.51 16.43 -3.46
N PHE A 40 -0.70 16.07 -4.46
CA PHE A 40 0.34 16.94 -5.02
C PHE A 40 -0.20 18.08 -5.89
N TYR A 41 -1.45 18.00 -6.35
CA TYR A 41 -2.06 19.02 -7.21
C TYR A 41 -2.78 20.10 -6.41
N THR A 42 -3.38 19.72 -5.29
CA THR A 42 -4.15 20.63 -4.44
C THR A 42 -3.37 21.12 -3.21
N GLN A 43 -2.21 20.53 -2.92
CA GLN A 43 -1.39 20.88 -1.76
C GLN A 43 0.09 20.97 -2.13
N HIS A 44 0.80 21.88 -1.47
CA HIS A 44 2.25 21.90 -1.47
C HIS A 44 2.82 20.74 -0.65
N ARG A 45 4.02 20.27 -1.00
CA ARG A 45 4.72 19.19 -0.28
C ARG A 45 4.80 19.43 1.23
N ARG A 46 5.01 20.68 1.63
CA ARG A 46 5.05 21.08 3.05
C ARG A 46 3.69 20.87 3.74
N GLU A 47 2.60 21.28 3.11
CA GLU A 47 1.24 21.12 3.64
C GLU A 47 0.89 19.63 3.78
N ILE A 48 1.29 18.80 2.80
CA ILE A 48 1.14 17.34 2.87
C ILE A 48 1.86 16.79 4.09
N THR A 49 3.14 17.16 4.30
CA THR A 49 3.93 16.68 5.44
C THR A 49 3.38 17.16 6.77
N GLU A 50 2.96 18.42 6.88
CA GLU A 50 2.41 19.00 8.10
C GLU A 50 1.07 18.34 8.47
N LEU A 51 0.18 18.17 7.49
CA LEU A 51 -1.11 17.49 7.69
C LEU A 51 -0.91 16.04 8.11
N PHE A 52 0.00 15.31 7.45
CA PHE A 52 0.31 13.94 7.80
C PHE A 52 0.83 13.82 9.24
N GLN A 53 1.77 14.68 9.63
CA GLN A 53 2.34 14.69 10.98
C GLN A 53 1.29 15.01 12.04
N GLN A 54 0.46 16.04 11.79
CA GLN A 54 -0.58 16.50 12.71
C GLN A 54 -1.53 15.37 13.12
N TYR A 55 -1.96 14.53 12.17
CA TYR A 55 -2.93 13.47 12.43
C TYR A 55 -2.30 12.09 12.69
N SER A 56 -0.97 11.96 12.53
CA SER A 56 -0.25 10.72 12.82
C SER A 56 0.25 10.62 14.27
N SER A 57 0.29 11.73 15.01
CA SER A 57 0.70 11.72 16.43
C SER A 57 -0.46 11.27 17.33
N GLY A 58 -0.58 9.97 17.58
CA GLY A 58 -1.66 9.44 18.43
C GLY A 58 -2.12 8.02 18.07
N PRO A 59 -2.58 7.77 16.83
CA PRO A 59 -2.98 6.42 16.41
C PRO A 59 -1.81 5.43 16.50
N GLN A 60 -2.13 4.17 16.80
CA GLN A 60 -1.13 3.09 16.79
C GLN A 60 -0.69 2.74 15.38
N VAL A 61 -1.55 2.96 14.40
CA VAL A 61 -1.29 2.67 12.99
C VAL A 61 -1.79 3.81 12.11
N THR A 62 -0.91 4.34 11.27
CA THR A 62 -1.28 5.25 10.19
C THR A 62 -1.20 4.53 8.85
N LEU A 63 -2.21 4.69 8.00
CA LEU A 63 -2.26 4.10 6.67
C LEU A 63 -2.56 5.18 5.62
N VAL A 64 -1.73 5.24 4.57
CA VAL A 64 -2.00 6.02 3.37
C VAL A 64 -2.41 5.05 2.27
N GLU A 65 -3.66 5.14 1.81
CA GLU A 65 -4.13 4.39 0.65
C GLU A 65 -3.75 5.11 -0.63
N GLY A 66 -2.98 4.44 -1.49
CA GLY A 66 -2.64 4.95 -2.82
C GLY A 66 -3.84 4.95 -3.79
N ASN A 67 -3.69 5.56 -4.96
CA ASN A 67 -4.61 5.39 -6.10
C ASN A 67 -3.86 4.81 -7.30
N LYS A 68 -4.53 4.10 -8.23
CA LYS A 68 -3.88 3.48 -9.40
C LYS A 68 -2.71 2.55 -8.99
N GLY A 69 -1.64 2.46 -9.78
CA GLY A 69 -0.41 1.71 -9.47
C GLY A 69 0.65 2.52 -8.72
N LEU A 70 1.65 1.84 -8.17
CA LEU A 70 2.69 2.46 -7.32
C LEU A 70 3.43 3.62 -8.02
N TYR A 71 3.77 3.43 -9.29
CA TYR A 71 4.51 4.40 -10.11
C TYR A 71 3.62 5.16 -11.10
N ASP A 72 2.30 5.00 -11.01
CA ASP A 72 1.37 5.67 -11.93
C ASP A 72 1.11 7.10 -11.44
N GLY A 73 1.33 8.06 -12.34
CA GLY A 73 1.14 9.49 -12.14
C GLY A 73 0.86 10.20 -13.47
N MET A 74 0.52 11.48 -13.43
CA MET A 74 0.44 12.29 -14.65
C MET A 74 1.77 12.98 -14.95
N ASP A 75 2.64 13.13 -13.95
CA ASP A 75 3.98 13.67 -14.14
C ASP A 75 4.89 12.62 -14.78
N LEU A 76 5.64 13.02 -15.81
CA LEU A 76 6.50 12.11 -16.56
C LEU A 76 7.70 11.61 -15.76
N GLN A 77 8.12 12.36 -14.72
CA GLN A 77 9.19 11.96 -13.81
C GLN A 77 8.64 11.21 -12.59
N GLY A 78 7.33 10.98 -12.53
CA GLY A 78 6.66 10.29 -11.43
C GLY A 78 6.63 11.09 -10.13
N GLU A 79 6.79 12.41 -10.17
CA GLU A 79 6.80 13.25 -8.96
C GLU A 79 5.46 13.31 -8.22
N ASP A 80 4.37 12.88 -8.86
CA ASP A 80 3.01 12.87 -8.32
C ASP A 80 2.48 11.46 -8.02
N CYS A 81 3.27 10.40 -8.25
CA CYS A 81 2.83 9.02 -8.07
C CYS A 81 2.84 8.59 -6.58
N ASN A 82 2.38 7.37 -6.29
CA ASN A 82 2.35 6.86 -4.91
C ASN A 82 3.76 6.64 -4.34
N ALA A 83 4.74 6.27 -5.19
CA ALA A 83 6.13 6.18 -4.77
C ALA A 83 6.68 7.54 -4.31
N ALA A 84 6.35 8.63 -5.00
CA ALA A 84 6.73 9.97 -4.57
C ALA A 84 6.10 10.35 -3.23
N MET A 85 4.82 10.01 -3.00
CA MET A 85 4.15 10.21 -1.71
C MET A 85 4.82 9.39 -0.59
N ALA A 86 5.13 8.12 -0.85
CA ALA A 86 5.82 7.26 0.11
C ALA A 86 7.21 7.81 0.47
N LYS A 87 7.98 8.27 -0.53
CA LYS A 87 9.30 8.90 -0.32
C LYS A 87 9.19 10.21 0.46
N LEU A 88 8.25 11.08 0.11
CA LEU A 88 8.02 12.35 0.82
C LEU A 88 7.72 12.14 2.31
N LEU A 89 6.91 11.13 2.63
CA LEU A 89 6.48 10.84 4.00
C LEU A 89 7.38 9.82 4.71
N GLY A 90 8.40 9.29 4.04
CA GLY A 90 9.29 8.25 4.59
C GLY A 90 8.60 6.92 4.91
N LEU A 91 7.53 6.59 4.19
CA LEU A 91 6.68 5.43 4.49
C LEU A 91 7.14 4.15 3.79
N PRO A 92 7.10 2.99 4.47
CA PRO A 92 7.21 1.70 3.81
C PRO A 92 5.95 1.41 2.97
N VAL A 93 6.14 0.73 1.83
CA VAL A 93 5.06 0.35 0.92
C VAL A 93 4.69 -1.12 1.12
N ILE A 94 3.38 -1.37 1.22
CA ILE A 94 2.81 -2.72 1.09
C ILE A 94 2.11 -2.78 -0.27
N LEU A 95 2.58 -3.65 -1.17
CA LEU A 95 1.92 -3.84 -2.45
C LEU A 95 0.72 -4.78 -2.30
N VAL A 96 -0.37 -4.50 -3.00
CA VAL A 96 -1.51 -5.43 -3.10
C VAL A 96 -1.61 -5.88 -4.54
N ILE A 97 -1.32 -7.16 -4.81
CA ILE A 97 -1.30 -7.72 -6.16
C ILE A 97 -2.48 -8.66 -6.33
N ASN A 98 -3.24 -8.46 -7.41
CA ASN A 98 -4.26 -9.42 -7.82
C ASN A 98 -3.58 -10.67 -8.40
N ALA A 99 -3.66 -11.78 -7.67
CA ALA A 99 -3.08 -13.06 -8.07
C ALA A 99 -4.02 -13.91 -8.93
N LYS A 100 -5.22 -13.43 -9.30
CA LYS A 100 -6.17 -14.22 -10.11
C LYS A 100 -5.51 -14.68 -11.41
N GLY A 101 -5.36 -15.99 -11.58
CA GLY A 101 -4.74 -16.60 -12.76
C GLY A 101 -3.21 -16.43 -12.84
N ILE A 102 -2.58 -15.83 -11.83
CA ILE A 102 -1.14 -15.58 -11.79
C ILE A 102 -0.53 -16.45 -10.70
N THR A 103 0.38 -17.34 -11.09
CA THR A 103 1.18 -18.13 -10.15
C THR A 103 2.61 -17.57 -10.08
N ARG A 104 3.55 -18.13 -10.84
CA ARG A 104 4.96 -17.71 -10.85
C ARG A 104 5.18 -16.30 -11.39
N GLY A 105 4.23 -15.78 -12.18
CA GLY A 105 4.33 -14.45 -12.80
C GLY A 105 4.42 -13.28 -11.80
N VAL A 106 4.06 -13.49 -10.53
CA VAL A 106 4.24 -12.46 -9.49
C VAL A 106 5.72 -12.17 -9.20
N ALA A 107 6.61 -13.16 -9.33
CA ALA A 107 8.03 -12.99 -9.03
C ALA A 107 8.73 -11.94 -9.93
N PRO A 108 8.67 -12.03 -11.28
CA PRO A 108 9.27 -11.00 -12.14
C PRO A 108 8.61 -9.62 -11.98
N LEU A 109 7.32 -9.55 -11.65
CA LEU A 109 6.68 -8.27 -11.32
C LEU A 109 7.32 -7.64 -10.09
N LEU A 110 7.46 -8.39 -9.00
CA LEU A 110 8.08 -7.89 -7.77
C LEU A 110 9.53 -7.48 -7.96
N LEU A 111 10.31 -8.30 -8.69
CA LEU A 111 11.68 -7.94 -9.05
C LEU A 111 11.73 -6.65 -9.87
N GLY A 112 10.81 -6.48 -10.81
CA GLY A 112 10.65 -5.23 -11.57
C GLY A 112 10.34 -4.04 -10.66
N TYR A 113 9.37 -4.17 -9.74
CA TYR A 113 9.02 -3.10 -8.80
C TYR A 113 10.20 -2.69 -7.92
N GLN A 114 11.01 -3.64 -7.45
CA GLN A 114 12.20 -3.38 -6.64
C GLN A 114 13.33 -2.74 -7.43
N ALA A 115 13.56 -3.21 -8.66
CA ALA A 115 14.64 -2.71 -9.51
C ALA A 115 14.34 -1.33 -10.09
N PHE A 116 13.05 -0.99 -10.27
CA PHE A 116 12.63 0.24 -10.92
C PHE A 116 12.95 1.50 -10.10
N ASP A 117 12.70 1.49 -8.79
CA ASP A 117 13.00 2.60 -7.89
C ASP A 117 13.58 2.06 -6.57
N PRO A 118 14.92 1.96 -6.45
CA PRO A 118 15.58 1.42 -5.25
C PRO A 118 15.34 2.22 -3.97
N ASP A 119 14.91 3.48 -4.08
CA ASP A 119 14.64 4.33 -2.91
C ASP A 119 13.29 4.00 -2.26
N VAL A 120 12.40 3.27 -2.96
CA VAL A 120 11.11 2.85 -2.42
C VAL A 120 11.26 1.60 -1.55
N LYS A 121 10.96 1.76 -0.27
CA LYS A 121 11.02 0.68 0.73
C LYS A 121 9.77 -0.20 0.67
N ILE A 122 9.76 -1.20 -0.21
CA ILE A 122 8.71 -2.23 -0.22
C ILE A 122 8.91 -3.17 0.99
N ALA A 123 8.02 -3.10 1.97
CA ALA A 123 8.09 -3.86 3.22
C ALA A 123 7.22 -5.13 3.24
N GLY A 124 6.43 -5.36 2.20
CA GLY A 124 5.64 -6.58 2.08
C GLY A 124 4.68 -6.53 0.90
N VAL A 125 4.04 -7.67 0.63
CA VAL A 125 3.02 -7.79 -0.42
C VAL A 125 1.87 -8.65 0.06
N ILE A 126 0.67 -8.24 -0.33
CA ILE A 126 -0.57 -8.96 -0.14
C ILE A 126 -0.98 -9.52 -1.49
N LEU A 127 -1.11 -10.83 -1.58
CA LEU A 127 -1.67 -11.48 -2.76
C LEU A 127 -3.18 -11.62 -2.55
N ASN A 128 -3.94 -10.87 -3.34
CA ASN A 128 -5.39 -10.88 -3.32
C ASN A 128 -5.94 -11.84 -4.39
N GLN A 129 -7.15 -12.37 -4.19
CA GLN A 129 -7.84 -13.28 -5.12
C GLN A 129 -7.10 -14.60 -5.42
N VAL A 130 -6.46 -15.19 -4.39
CA VAL A 130 -5.83 -16.50 -4.53
C VAL A 130 -6.87 -17.62 -4.52
N SER A 131 -7.01 -18.28 -5.68
CA SER A 131 -7.92 -19.42 -5.91
C SER A 131 -7.47 -20.74 -5.27
N GLY A 132 -7.88 -20.97 -4.02
CA GLY A 132 -7.82 -22.29 -3.37
C GLY A 132 -6.42 -22.75 -2.91
N PRO A 133 -6.34 -23.90 -2.20
CA PRO A 133 -5.13 -24.31 -1.48
C PRO A 133 -3.91 -24.54 -2.37
N ARG A 134 -4.09 -25.14 -3.56
CA ARG A 134 -2.98 -25.42 -4.49
C ARG A 134 -2.33 -24.14 -5.00
N HIS A 135 -3.14 -23.14 -5.37
CA HIS A 135 -2.66 -21.86 -5.83
C HIS A 135 -1.91 -21.13 -4.73
N GLU A 136 -2.43 -21.19 -3.50
CA GLU A 136 -1.78 -20.64 -2.31
C GLU A 136 -0.39 -21.23 -2.09
N ILE A 137 -0.26 -22.56 -2.10
CA ILE A 137 1.02 -23.27 -1.95
C ILE A 137 1.99 -22.86 -3.04
N ASN A 138 1.54 -22.78 -4.30
CA ASN A 138 2.40 -22.38 -5.41
C ASN A 138 2.91 -20.94 -5.24
N CYS A 139 2.03 -19.99 -4.92
CA CYS A 139 2.43 -18.60 -4.70
C CYS A 139 3.36 -18.45 -3.50
N ALA A 140 3.07 -19.13 -2.39
CA ALA A 140 3.91 -19.12 -1.19
C ALA A 140 5.29 -19.72 -1.45
N GLY A 141 5.37 -20.86 -2.16
CA GLY A 141 6.63 -21.55 -2.47
C GLY A 141 7.56 -20.76 -3.39
N TRP A 142 7.04 -19.93 -4.30
CA TRP A 142 7.89 -19.06 -5.12
C TRP A 142 8.37 -17.82 -4.36
N LEU A 143 7.53 -17.25 -3.50
CA LEU A 143 7.91 -16.09 -2.68
C LEU A 143 9.00 -16.42 -1.65
N SER A 144 9.12 -17.69 -1.22
CA SER A 144 10.19 -18.15 -0.33
C SER A 144 11.51 -18.48 -1.05
N THR A 145 11.48 -18.69 -2.37
CA THR A 145 12.65 -19.10 -3.18
C THR A 145 13.21 -17.98 -4.05
N THR A 146 12.48 -16.88 -4.19
CA THR A 146 12.94 -15.70 -4.93
C THR A 146 13.81 -14.86 -4.00
N PRO A 147 14.99 -14.37 -4.44
CA PRO A 147 15.85 -13.48 -3.67
C PRO A 147 15.24 -12.06 -3.62
N ILE A 148 14.08 -11.97 -2.99
CA ILE A 148 13.41 -10.72 -2.66
C ILE A 148 14.05 -10.27 -1.35
N SER A 149 14.57 -9.04 -1.29
CA SER A 149 15.24 -8.49 -0.10
C SER A 149 14.55 -8.91 1.22
N PRO A 150 15.29 -9.28 2.30
CA PRO A 150 14.74 -9.87 3.53
C PRO A 150 13.56 -9.12 4.16
N CYS A 151 13.43 -7.82 3.87
CA CYS A 151 12.31 -6.97 4.28
C CYS A 151 10.95 -7.45 3.76
N LEU A 152 10.89 -8.22 2.68
CA LEU A 152 9.64 -8.70 2.06
C LEU A 152 9.09 -10.01 2.63
N ALA A 153 9.77 -10.64 3.60
CA ALA A 153 9.39 -11.95 4.15
C ALA A 153 8.08 -11.99 4.98
N ARG A 154 7.18 -11.00 4.83
CA ARG A 154 5.82 -11.02 5.36
C ARG A 154 4.81 -10.87 4.24
N TRP A 155 4.13 -11.97 3.95
CA TRP A 155 3.05 -12.04 2.95
C TRP A 155 1.74 -12.35 3.66
N LEU A 156 0.67 -11.68 3.26
CA LEU A 156 -0.68 -12.01 3.72
C LEU A 156 -1.51 -12.45 2.52
N LEU A 157 -2.07 -13.66 2.61
CA LEU A 157 -2.98 -14.22 1.62
C LEU A 157 -4.41 -13.92 2.07
N ILE A 158 -5.14 -13.13 1.29
CA ILE A 158 -6.54 -12.81 1.59
C ILE A 158 -7.41 -13.64 0.65
N ARG A 159 -8.14 -14.62 1.22
CA ARG A 159 -9.17 -15.38 0.50
C ARG A 159 -10.44 -14.54 0.37
N ARG A 160 -11.23 -14.81 -0.68
CA ARG A 160 -12.57 -14.22 -0.85
C ARG A 160 -13.41 -14.50 0.40
N TRP A 161 -14.06 -13.45 0.91
CA TRP A 161 -15.27 -13.56 1.73
C TRP A 161 -16.46 -13.76 0.80
#